data_AF-A0A5N5KSQ9-F1
#
_entry.id   AF-A0A5N5KSQ9-F1
#
_cell.length_a   1.000
_cell.length_b   1.000
_cell.length_c   1.000
_cell.angle_alpha   90.00
_cell.angle_beta   90.00
_cell.angle_gamma   90.00
#
_symmetry.space_group_name_H-M   'P 1'
#
loop_
_entity.id
_entity.type
_entity.pdbx_description
1 polymer ?
#
loop_
_entity_poly.entity_id
_entity_poly.type
_entity_poly.pdbx_seq_one_letter_code
_entity_poly.pdbx_strand_id
1 'polypeptide(L)'
;MRSPILLILTALLTSTAALNIHNNPAADNNLDARGELFGRACSSNGCKCVTGLKQGVYCGNCVVGAGTYAIKTKRVSSHAFECSPSGGCCDYGTASDCGGSSARCAEGSPV
;
A
#
# COMPACT_ATOMS: atom_id res chain seq x y z
N MET A 1 36.16 34.97 53.50
CA MET A 1 35.55 35.53 52.26
C MET A 1 35.69 34.42 51.20
N ARG A 2 34.69 33.52 51.07
CA ARG A 2 33.61 33.49 50.04
C ARG A 2 34.20 33.65 48.62
N SER A 3 34.10 32.78 47.62
CA SER A 3 33.38 31.52 47.34
C SER A 3 33.83 31.05 45.94
N PRO A 4 33.91 29.75 45.57
CA PRO A 4 33.85 29.35 44.17
C PRO A 4 32.40 28.97 43.80
N ILE A 5 31.72 29.94 43.18
CA ILE A 5 30.46 29.83 42.42
C ILE A 5 30.91 29.61 40.96
N LEU A 6 30.43 28.67 40.11
CA LEU A 6 29.08 28.20 39.85
C LEU A 6 29.16 26.89 39.02
N LEU A 7 28.44 25.85 39.42
CA LEU A 7 28.05 24.74 38.55
C LEU A 7 27.01 25.25 37.55
N ILE A 8 27.29 25.24 36.25
CA ILE A 8 26.25 25.46 35.23
C ILE A 8 26.08 24.17 34.43
N LEU A 9 25.10 23.40 34.89
CA LEU A 9 24.53 22.24 34.22
C LEU A 9 23.41 22.76 33.30
N THR A 10 23.67 22.93 32.01
CA THR A 10 22.60 23.16 31.02
C THR A 10 22.55 22.00 30.06
N ALA A 11 21.68 21.04 30.38
CA ALA A 11 21.25 19.99 29.48
C ALA A 11 20.51 20.63 28.29
N LEU A 12 21.06 20.51 27.08
CA LEU A 12 20.29 20.77 25.86
C LEU A 12 19.39 19.56 25.63
N LEU A 13 18.10 19.69 25.90
CA LEU A 13 17.10 18.73 25.45
C LEU A 13 16.99 18.84 23.92
N THR A 14 17.56 17.88 23.20
CA THR A 14 17.27 17.70 21.77
C THR A 14 15.81 17.28 21.64
N SER A 15 14.95 18.23 21.31
CA SER A 15 13.54 17.97 21.01
C SER A 15 13.45 17.27 19.65
N THR A 16 13.56 15.95 19.64
CA THR A 16 13.17 15.13 18.49
C THR A 16 11.65 15.13 18.41
N ALA A 17 11.09 16.08 17.68
CA ALA A 17 9.70 16.01 17.23
C ALA A 17 9.61 14.92 16.14
N ALA A 18 9.39 13.67 16.55
CA ALA A 18 8.94 12.63 15.66
C ALA A 18 7.46 12.88 15.34
N LEU A 19 7.18 13.50 14.19
CA LEU A 19 5.82 13.63 13.66
C LEU A 19 5.38 12.26 13.12
N ASN A 20 4.74 11.47 13.98
CA ASN A 20 4.05 10.24 13.59
C ASN A 20 2.65 10.60 13.12
N ILE A 21 2.48 10.92 11.82
CA ILE A 21 1.13 11.11 11.26
C ILE A 21 0.64 9.77 10.70
N HIS A 22 -0.12 9.03 11.52
CA HIS A 22 -1.07 8.04 11.04
C HIS A 22 -2.29 8.78 10.46
N ASN A 23 -2.27 9.04 9.15
CA ASN A 23 -3.46 9.57 8.45
C ASN A 23 -4.36 8.42 8.01
N ASN A 24 -5.53 8.33 8.64
CA ASN A 24 -6.69 7.66 8.05
C ASN A 24 -7.71 8.75 7.66
N PRO A 25 -7.79 9.18 6.40
CA PRO A 25 -8.89 10.03 5.97
C PRO A 25 -10.03 9.15 5.45
N ALA A 26 -11.13 9.19 6.20
CA ALA A 26 -12.45 8.78 5.73
C ALA A 26 -12.88 9.63 4.53
N ALA A 27 -13.69 9.01 3.68
CA ALA A 27 -14.20 9.47 2.40
C ALA A 27 -14.68 10.94 2.34
N ASP A 28 -14.30 11.63 1.27
CA ASP A 28 -15.04 12.77 0.73
C ASP A 28 -15.34 12.51 -0.75
N ASN A 29 -16.62 12.65 -1.12
CA ASN A 29 -17.13 12.44 -2.46
C ASN A 29 -17.21 13.80 -3.17
N ASN A 30 -16.34 14.05 -4.15
CA ASN A 30 -16.57 15.12 -5.10
C ASN A 30 -16.21 14.69 -6.52
N LEU A 31 -17.23 14.60 -7.37
CA LEU A 31 -17.10 14.38 -8.81
C LEU A 31 -16.55 15.65 -9.47
N ASP A 32 -15.33 15.58 -9.99
CA ASP A 32 -14.84 16.55 -10.98
C ASP A 32 -14.71 15.88 -12.35
N ALA A 33 -15.54 16.34 -13.28
CA ALA A 33 -15.76 15.77 -14.60
C ALA A 33 -14.76 16.38 -15.59
N ARG A 34 -13.53 15.84 -15.64
CA ARG A 34 -12.58 16.13 -16.73
C ARG A 34 -11.40 15.17 -16.85
N GLY A 35 -11.63 13.86 -16.86
CA GLY A 35 -10.66 12.88 -17.40
C GLY A 35 -9.26 12.89 -16.79
N GLU A 36 -9.12 13.45 -15.59
CA GLU A 36 -7.93 13.39 -14.78
C GLU A 36 -7.94 12.02 -14.12
N LEU A 37 -6.90 11.22 -14.33
CA LEU A 37 -6.74 9.95 -13.65
C LEU A 37 -6.55 10.27 -12.15
N PHE A 38 -7.65 10.48 -11.42
CA PHE A 38 -7.68 10.41 -9.97
C PHE A 38 -6.94 9.14 -9.62
N GLY A 39 -5.74 9.28 -9.06
CA GLY A 39 -4.89 8.14 -8.72
C GLY A 39 -5.77 7.20 -7.93
N ARG A 40 -6.12 6.05 -8.51
CA ARG A 40 -6.96 5.04 -7.87
C ARG A 40 -6.33 4.83 -6.52
N ALA A 41 -7.02 5.18 -5.43
CA ALA A 41 -6.40 5.32 -4.11
C ALA A 41 -5.63 4.04 -3.79
N CYS A 42 -4.31 4.07 -3.99
CA CYS A 42 -3.45 2.92 -3.75
C CYS A 42 -3.38 2.79 -2.23
N SER A 43 -4.09 1.80 -1.69
CA SER A 43 -3.91 1.45 -0.30
C SER A 43 -2.70 0.53 -0.20
N SER A 44 -1.58 1.08 0.28
CA SER A 44 -0.41 0.28 0.65
C SER A 44 -0.69 -0.40 2.00
N ASN A 45 -1.59 -1.39 2.00
CA ASN A 45 -2.03 -2.13 3.19
C ASN A 45 -1.01 -3.22 3.62
N GLY A 46 0.19 -3.23 3.02
CA GLY A 46 1.19 -4.26 3.20
C GLY A 46 0.95 -5.54 2.38
N CYS A 47 0.08 -5.50 1.37
CA CYS A 47 -0.08 -6.61 0.45
C CYS A 47 1.24 -6.94 -0.26
N LYS A 48 1.37 -8.22 -0.66
CA LYS A 48 2.51 -8.74 -1.40
C LYS A 48 2.02 -9.60 -2.55
N CYS A 49 2.51 -9.32 -3.74
CA CYS A 49 2.30 -10.20 -4.90
C CYS A 49 3.41 -11.25 -5.00
N VAL A 50 3.16 -12.29 -5.80
CA VAL A 50 4.21 -13.21 -6.24
C VAL A 50 5.29 -12.40 -6.95
N THR A 51 6.55 -12.62 -6.55
CA THR A 51 7.71 -11.94 -7.15
C THR A 51 7.92 -12.49 -8.55
N GLY A 52 8.32 -11.63 -9.49
CA GLY A 52 8.51 -12.01 -10.89
C GLY A 52 7.23 -11.99 -11.73
N LEU A 53 6.08 -11.66 -11.13
CA LEU A 53 4.88 -11.38 -11.92
C LEU A 53 5.11 -10.20 -12.84
N LYS A 54 4.51 -10.29 -14.04
CA LYS A 54 4.42 -9.15 -14.94
C LYS A 54 3.72 -8.00 -14.20
N GLN A 55 4.23 -6.78 -14.38
CA GLN A 55 3.56 -5.63 -13.81
C GLN A 55 2.15 -5.47 -14.39
N GLY A 56 1.18 -5.21 -13.51
CA GLY A 56 -0.20 -4.93 -13.89
C GLY A 56 -1.22 -5.15 -12.78
N VAL A 57 -2.49 -5.03 -13.13
CA VAL A 57 -3.62 -5.22 -12.23
C VAL A 57 -4.07 -6.68 -12.22
N TYR A 58 -4.18 -7.25 -11.03
CA TYR A 58 -4.65 -8.61 -10.75
C TYR A 58 -5.83 -8.55 -9.79
N CYS A 59 -6.91 -9.26 -10.08
CA CYS A 59 -7.92 -9.53 -9.06
C CYS A 59 -7.37 -10.44 -7.95
N GLY A 60 -7.89 -10.27 -6.74
CA GLY A 60 -7.51 -11.12 -5.61
C GLY A 60 -7.92 -12.58 -5.74
N ASN A 61 -8.77 -12.95 -6.71
CA ASN A 61 -9.07 -14.34 -7.05
C ASN A 61 -8.17 -14.93 -8.14
N CYS A 62 -7.21 -14.17 -8.67
CA CYS A 62 -6.31 -14.64 -9.71
C CYS A 62 -5.29 -15.65 -9.21
N VAL A 63 -5.21 -16.78 -9.90
CA VAL A 63 -4.25 -17.85 -9.67
C VAL A 63 -3.25 -17.84 -10.83
N VAL A 64 -1.95 -17.79 -10.51
CA VAL A 64 -0.84 -17.61 -11.47
C VAL A 64 0.06 -18.86 -11.57
N GLY A 65 -0.33 -19.97 -10.96
CA GLY A 65 0.42 -21.23 -10.97
C GLY A 65 -0.38 -22.36 -10.34
N ALA A 66 0.28 -23.41 -9.86
CA ALA A 66 -0.33 -24.61 -9.24
C ALA A 66 -1.05 -24.30 -7.91
N GLY A 67 -2.14 -23.53 -7.95
CA GLY A 67 -2.91 -23.06 -6.79
C GLY A 67 -2.40 -21.77 -6.15
N THR A 68 -1.32 -21.16 -6.67
CA THR A 68 -0.76 -19.94 -6.11
C THR A 68 -1.53 -18.71 -6.56
N TYR A 69 -2.10 -17.96 -5.61
CA TYR A 69 -2.71 -16.66 -5.90
C TYR A 69 -1.66 -15.60 -6.25
N ALA A 70 -2.00 -14.70 -7.18
CA ALA A 70 -1.16 -13.56 -7.54
C ALA A 70 -0.79 -12.70 -6.33
N ILE A 71 -1.75 -12.49 -5.42
CA ILE A 71 -1.58 -11.80 -4.15
C ILE A 71 -1.39 -12.83 -3.04
N LYS A 72 -0.26 -12.78 -2.34
CA LYS A 72 0.11 -13.70 -1.26
C LYS A 72 -0.38 -13.23 0.12
N THR A 73 -0.40 -11.92 0.36
CA THR A 73 -0.76 -11.34 1.67
C THR A 73 -1.84 -10.28 1.54
N LYS A 74 -2.70 -10.18 2.56
CA LYS A 74 -3.83 -9.23 2.59
C LYS A 74 -4.75 -9.31 1.37
N ARG A 75 -4.82 -10.50 0.76
CA ARG A 75 -5.64 -10.80 -0.41
C ARG A 75 -7.12 -10.76 -0.04
N VAL A 76 -7.90 -10.09 -0.88
CA VAL A 76 -9.36 -10.11 -0.85
C VAL A 76 -9.87 -10.46 -2.24
N SER A 77 -10.69 -11.50 -2.35
CA SER A 77 -11.09 -12.11 -3.63
C SER A 77 -11.70 -11.09 -4.62
N SER A 78 -12.50 -10.16 -4.10
CA SER A 78 -13.24 -9.16 -4.87
C SER A 78 -12.47 -7.86 -5.12
N HIS A 79 -11.21 -7.76 -4.70
CA HIS A 79 -10.41 -6.55 -4.87
C HIS A 79 -9.47 -6.64 -6.07
N ALA A 80 -9.15 -5.48 -6.64
CA ALA A 80 -8.14 -5.33 -7.68
C ALA A 80 -6.83 -4.82 -7.07
N PHE A 81 -5.71 -5.46 -7.42
CA PHE A 81 -4.39 -5.14 -6.89
C PHE A 81 -3.43 -4.81 -8.03
N GLU A 82 -2.70 -3.70 -7.93
CA GLU A 82 -1.54 -3.47 -8.81
C GLU A 82 -0.34 -4.23 -8.26
N CYS A 83 0.18 -5.20 -9.01
CA CYS A 83 1.37 -5.95 -8.63
C CYS A 83 2.61 -5.38 -9.32
N SER A 84 3.68 -5.18 -8.55
CA SER A 84 5.02 -4.92 -9.10
C SER A 84 5.82 -6.22 -9.26
N PRO A 85 6.81 -6.27 -10.18
CA PRO A 85 7.69 -7.44 -10.31
C PRO A 85 8.50 -7.74 -9.04
N SER A 86 8.76 -6.72 -8.22
CA SER A 86 9.40 -6.87 -6.90
C SER A 86 8.50 -7.53 -5.84
N GLY A 87 7.23 -7.80 -6.16
CA GLY A 87 6.26 -8.41 -5.25
C GLY A 87 5.59 -7.41 -4.30
N GLY A 88 5.76 -6.10 -4.50
CA GLY A 88 4.94 -5.09 -3.85
C GLY A 88 3.56 -5.00 -4.52
N CYS A 89 2.59 -4.45 -3.80
CA CYS A 89 1.33 -4.08 -4.43
C CYS A 89 0.61 -2.90 -3.78
N CYS A 90 -0.33 -2.37 -4.56
CA CYS A 90 -1.39 -1.47 -4.15
C CYS A 90 -2.71 -2.21 -4.18
N ASP A 91 -3.53 -2.06 -3.15
CA ASP A 91 -4.93 -2.48 -3.18
C ASP A 91 -5.80 -1.29 -3.64
N TYR A 92 -6.50 -1.46 -4.76
CA TYR A 92 -7.45 -0.47 -5.29
C TYR A 92 -8.88 -0.69 -4.77
N GLY A 93 -9.09 -1.67 -3.89
CA GLY A 93 -10.39 -2.02 -3.35
C GLY A 93 -11.24 -2.84 -4.31
N THR A 94 -12.54 -2.90 -4.00
CA THR A 94 -13.51 -3.71 -4.75
C THR A 94 -13.60 -3.32 -6.22
N ALA A 95 -13.56 -4.32 -7.10
CA ALA A 95 -13.83 -4.18 -8.52
C ALA A 95 -14.94 -5.15 -8.96
N SER A 96 -15.80 -4.70 -9.87
CA SER A 96 -17.04 -5.40 -10.25
C SER A 96 -16.82 -6.72 -11.00
N ASP A 97 -15.64 -6.94 -11.55
CA ASP A 97 -15.25 -8.17 -12.25
C ASP A 97 -14.45 -9.13 -11.35
N CYS A 98 -13.95 -8.66 -10.21
CA CYS A 98 -13.14 -9.47 -9.30
C CYS A 98 -14.04 -10.36 -8.42
N GLY A 99 -13.55 -11.56 -8.10
CA GLY A 99 -14.27 -12.56 -7.34
C GLY A 99 -15.13 -13.51 -8.18
N GLY A 100 -15.25 -13.27 -9.49
CA GLY A 100 -15.91 -14.15 -10.44
C GLY A 100 -14.94 -14.83 -11.43
N SER A 101 -15.48 -15.70 -12.28
CA SER A 101 -14.71 -16.43 -13.29
C SER A 101 -14.16 -15.55 -14.42
N SER A 102 -14.68 -14.33 -14.58
CA SER A 102 -14.25 -13.35 -15.60
C SER A 102 -13.29 -12.30 -15.06
N ALA A 103 -12.65 -12.59 -13.92
CA ALA A 103 -11.72 -11.68 -13.27
C ALA A 103 -10.52 -11.35 -14.15
N ARG A 104 -10.10 -10.08 -14.12
CA ARG A 104 -8.87 -9.64 -14.79
C ARG A 104 -7.64 -10.20 -14.06
N CYS A 105 -6.96 -11.14 -14.69
CA CYS A 105 -5.71 -11.71 -14.23
C CYS A 105 -4.69 -11.41 -15.31
N ALA A 106 -3.95 -10.30 -15.19
CA ALA A 106 -2.96 -9.93 -16.21
C ALA A 106 -2.09 -11.15 -16.54
N GLU A 107 -2.25 -11.68 -17.76
CA GLU A 107 -1.71 -12.99 -18.10
C GLU A 107 -0.19 -12.90 -18.07
N GLY A 108 0.45 -13.50 -17.07
CA GLY A 108 1.89 -13.35 -16.84
C GLY A 108 2.40 -14.41 -15.89
N SER A 109 2.94 -15.48 -16.46
CA SER A 109 3.57 -16.59 -15.76
C SER A 109 4.62 -16.12 -14.74
N PRO A 110 4.72 -16.75 -13.56
CA PRO A 110 5.96 -16.79 -12.83
C PRO A 110 6.96 -17.61 -13.67
N VAL A 111 8.08 -17.00 -14.05
CA VAL A 111 9.26 -17.74 -14.56
C VAL A 111 10.03 -18.37 -13.41
#